data_AF-A0A3R8T9C0-F1
#
_entry.id   AF-A0A3R8T9C0-F1
#
_cell.length_a   1.000
_cell.length_b   1.000
_cell.length_c   1.000
_cell.angle_alpha   90.00
_cell.angle_beta   90.00
_cell.angle_gamma   90.00
#
_symmetry.space_group_name_H-M   'P 1'
#
loop_
_entity.id
_entity.type
_entity.pdbx_description
1 polymer ?
#
loop_
_entity_poly.entity_id
_entity_poly.type
_entity_poly.pdbx_seq_one_letter_code
_entity_poly.pdbx_strand_id
1 'polypeptide(L)'
;MLINKRIDELNAMHRYASMQGIAVNPETNAFLAAVTCKQQNGERLSEQDTAQLEQTHKQLTELIAPAKPDCIELIQAHENSWLRFLGAIPLVRQLLLVLLVCLLSVGALAMSPYVTSATLNQTLSSLYGWPRLANFMLYLCAASCGAAATSWAIAGHYLKSMRFLDEFTSCYWVKLSIGTSSGLVLCTYLPIERLHGIKSQFMLDIDKPLLACLGAAATVLLMHFLVKGLKRLSGALQVVYRHVVTGIEALGLFRSKDNSGQTWSHDQTHIEPAMPDMEEIDAPAPSVQPEVDMTTSPSEFTWWQEHTRKACCQKGVLCAPGDNAGLILVRGYDCKDRSAEQIIYDLSRAGLDFATTCVLAKAAGLVGEDVKRFILVEQLSQLRLSKQVQHKLFEVVWRSIEEEVRSICAKSDCVAAYGKVNWRALDSKIKAMVGDLHFCGHYTPLSRKVIQEYIVKNDLSGFTQVLCNEDYWPYVPAARFEARRQFLQSTH
;
A
#
# COMPACT_ATOMS: atom_id res chain seq x y z
N MET A 1 33.83 23.89 9.59
CA MET A 1 33.01 23.08 10.51
C MET A 1 31.91 22.32 9.78
N LEU A 2 31.08 22.98 8.97
CA LEU A 2 30.01 22.31 8.19
C LEU A 2 30.55 21.29 7.15
N ILE A 3 31.61 21.66 6.43
CA ILE A 3 32.21 20.82 5.38
C ILE A 3 32.82 19.54 5.96
N ASN A 4 33.53 19.65 7.09
CA ASN A 4 34.12 18.48 7.75
C ASN A 4 33.04 17.49 8.20
N LYS A 5 31.94 17.98 8.78
CA LYS A 5 30.79 17.13 9.13
C LYS A 5 30.21 16.41 7.90
N ARG A 6 30.15 17.11 6.76
CA ARG A 6 29.66 16.55 5.49
C ARG A 6 30.56 15.43 4.96
N ILE A 7 31.88 15.55 5.13
CA ILE A 7 32.82 14.49 4.72
C ILE A 7 32.66 13.27 5.63
N ASP A 8 32.50 13.48 6.94
CA ASP A 8 32.26 12.40 7.91
C ASP A 8 30.94 11.65 7.59
N GLU A 9 29.88 12.39 7.25
CA GLU A 9 28.59 11.84 6.78
C GLU A 9 28.76 10.99 5.50
N LEU A 10 29.50 11.47 4.50
CA LEU A 10 29.75 10.72 3.26
C LEU A 10 30.56 9.46 3.49
N ASN A 11 31.56 9.52 4.36
CA ASN A 11 32.33 8.35 4.79
C ASN A 11 31.45 7.34 5.52
N ALA A 12 30.50 7.80 6.33
CA ALA A 12 29.52 6.95 6.99
C ALA A 12 28.61 6.23 5.98
N MET A 13 28.10 6.95 4.98
CA MET A 13 27.27 6.41 3.89
C MET A 13 28.03 5.39 3.04
N HIS A 14 29.29 5.69 2.69
CA HIS A 14 30.16 4.80 1.92
C HIS A 14 30.42 3.47 2.64
N ARG A 15 30.75 3.54 3.94
CA ARG A 15 30.91 2.34 4.78
C ARG A 15 29.64 1.52 4.85
N TYR A 16 28.49 2.18 5.02
CA TYR A 16 27.20 1.49 5.02
C TYR A 16 26.92 0.79 3.69
N ALA A 17 27.12 1.46 2.55
CA ALA A 17 26.95 0.87 1.22
C ALA A 17 27.85 -0.37 1.05
N SER A 18 29.11 -0.27 1.49
CA SER A 18 30.07 -1.38 1.45
C SER A 18 29.63 -2.55 2.33
N MET A 19 29.14 -2.31 3.56
CA MET A 19 28.63 -3.35 4.46
C MET A 19 27.39 -4.05 3.92
N GLN A 20 26.56 -3.36 3.14
CA GLN A 20 25.38 -3.94 2.48
C GLN A 20 25.70 -4.60 1.14
N GLY A 21 26.96 -4.57 0.69
CA GLY A 21 27.38 -5.13 -0.61
C GLY A 21 26.93 -4.30 -1.82
N ILE A 22 26.60 -3.02 -1.62
CA ILE A 22 26.21 -2.11 -2.71
C ILE A 22 27.47 -1.56 -3.38
N ALA A 23 27.59 -1.75 -4.69
CA ALA A 23 28.74 -1.29 -5.45
C ALA A 23 28.75 0.24 -5.60
N VAL A 24 29.76 0.90 -5.02
CA VAL A 24 29.99 2.34 -5.20
C VAL A 24 30.94 2.56 -6.38
N ASN A 25 30.66 3.59 -7.20
CA ASN A 25 31.51 3.93 -8.34
C ASN A 25 32.97 4.16 -7.89
N PRO A 26 33.97 3.54 -8.56
CA PRO A 26 35.39 3.73 -8.23
C PRO A 26 35.85 5.19 -8.24
N GLU A 27 35.27 6.05 -9.08
CA GLU A 27 35.58 7.48 -9.11
C GLU A 27 35.16 8.19 -7.81
N THR A 28 33.99 7.86 -7.29
CA THR A 28 33.47 8.37 -6.01
C THR A 28 34.35 7.92 -4.85
N ASN A 29 34.83 6.67 -4.87
CA ASN A 29 35.73 6.15 -3.84
C ASN A 29 37.09 6.88 -3.84
N ALA A 30 37.66 7.10 -5.03
CA ALA A 30 38.92 7.81 -5.17
C ALA A 30 38.80 9.27 -4.70
N PHE A 31 37.69 9.94 -5.04
CA PHE A 31 37.40 11.30 -4.60
C PHE A 31 37.25 11.39 -3.07
N LEU A 32 36.45 10.50 -2.45
CA LEU A 32 36.28 10.49 -0.99
C LEU A 32 37.58 10.24 -0.24
N ALA A 33 38.44 9.35 -0.75
CA ALA A 33 39.76 9.11 -0.17
C ALA A 33 40.66 10.35 -0.25
N ALA A 34 40.66 11.06 -1.39
CA ALA A 34 41.42 12.29 -1.58
C ALA A 34 40.94 13.41 -0.64
N VAL A 35 39.63 13.61 -0.53
CA VAL A 35 39.03 14.63 0.35
C VAL A 35 39.26 14.32 1.83
N THR A 36 39.20 13.04 2.22
CA THR A 36 39.49 12.61 3.60
C THR A 36 40.98 12.86 3.96
N CYS A 37 41.90 12.65 3.01
CA CYS A 37 43.32 12.97 3.20
C CYS A 37 43.55 14.48 3.39
N LYS A 38 42.92 15.32 2.54
CA LYS A 38 42.96 16.79 2.68
C LYS A 38 42.40 17.26 4.03
N GLN A 39 41.31 16.64 4.50
CA GLN A 39 40.71 16.93 5.82
C GLN A 39 41.67 16.60 6.97
N GLN A 40 42.36 15.46 6.92
CA GLN A 40 43.33 15.05 7.95
C GLN A 40 44.56 15.97 7.99
N ASN A 41 44.99 16.50 6.84
CA ASN A 41 46.11 17.43 6.73
C ASN A 41 45.74 18.89 7.05
N GLY A 42 44.46 19.19 7.30
CA GLY A 42 43.99 20.55 7.59
C GLY A 42 44.01 21.50 6.38
N GLU A 43 44.04 20.96 5.16
CA GLU A 43 44.06 21.73 3.92
C GLU A 43 42.68 22.33 3.60
N ARG A 44 42.66 23.52 2.97
CA ARG A 44 41.40 24.12 2.50
C ARG A 44 40.96 23.45 1.20
N LEU A 45 39.70 23.03 1.16
CA LEU A 45 39.05 22.49 -0.04
C LEU A 45 38.82 23.60 -1.06
N SER A 46 39.06 23.28 -2.34
CA SER A 46 38.78 24.18 -3.46
C SER A 46 37.26 24.32 -3.68
N GLU A 47 36.81 25.41 -4.32
CA GLU A 47 35.40 25.57 -4.73
C GLU A 47 34.92 24.43 -5.66
N GLN A 48 35.83 23.87 -6.45
CA GLN A 48 35.56 22.69 -7.27
C GLN A 48 35.39 21.41 -6.42
N ASP A 49 36.17 21.26 -5.35
CA ASP A 49 36.03 20.13 -4.42
C ASP A 49 34.68 20.19 -3.70
N THR A 50 34.19 21.38 -3.35
CA THR A 50 32.89 21.54 -2.67
C THR A 50 31.71 21.23 -3.59
N ALA A 51 31.76 21.63 -4.87
CA ALA A 51 30.73 21.27 -5.85
C ALA A 51 30.67 19.75 -6.08
N GLN A 52 31.84 19.11 -6.19
CA GLN A 52 31.92 17.66 -6.36
C GLN A 52 31.48 16.89 -5.10
N LEU A 53 31.66 17.48 -3.91
CA LEU A 53 31.15 16.94 -2.64
C LEU A 53 29.62 16.89 -2.61
N GLU A 54 28.94 17.93 -3.08
CA GLU A 54 27.48 17.98 -3.16
C GLU A 54 26.92 16.96 -4.16
N GLN A 55 27.55 16.85 -5.33
CA GLN A 55 27.18 15.85 -6.33
C GLN A 55 27.35 14.43 -5.80
N THR A 56 28.49 14.18 -5.14
CA THR A 56 28.78 12.88 -4.49
C THR A 56 27.74 12.56 -3.41
N HIS A 57 27.36 13.56 -2.60
CA HIS A 57 26.32 13.39 -1.60
C HIS A 57 24.97 13.00 -2.22
N LYS A 58 24.57 13.67 -3.30
CA LYS A 58 23.32 13.34 -4.01
C LYS A 58 23.35 11.91 -4.56
N GLN A 59 24.42 11.54 -5.25
CA GLN A 59 24.61 10.20 -5.81
C GLN A 59 24.57 9.11 -4.73
N LEU A 60 25.32 9.29 -3.63
CA LEU A 60 25.33 8.32 -2.54
C LEU A 60 23.98 8.24 -1.84
N THR A 61 23.25 9.36 -1.69
CA THR A 61 21.92 9.38 -1.07
C THR A 61 20.90 8.58 -1.89
N GLU A 62 20.94 8.72 -3.22
CA GLU A 62 20.11 7.94 -4.13
C GLU A 62 20.48 6.45 -4.09
N LEU A 63 21.77 6.14 -4.04
CA LEU A 63 22.30 4.77 -4.02
C LEU A 63 21.97 4.00 -2.72
N ILE A 64 21.95 4.67 -1.57
CA ILE A 64 21.59 4.05 -0.29
C ILE A 64 20.09 4.06 0.00
N ALA A 65 19.25 4.63 -0.87
CA ALA A 65 17.81 4.70 -0.65
C ALA A 65 17.23 3.28 -0.45
N PRO A 66 16.41 3.05 0.60
CA PRO A 66 15.65 4.02 1.39
C PRO A 66 16.35 4.52 2.67
N ALA A 67 17.60 4.14 2.94
CA ALA A 67 18.33 4.57 4.13
C ALA A 67 18.63 6.07 4.09
N LYS A 68 18.50 6.74 5.23
CA LYS A 68 18.80 8.18 5.34
C LYS A 68 20.21 8.42 5.88
N PRO A 69 20.97 9.38 5.33
CA PRO A 69 22.32 9.72 5.80
C PRO A 69 22.39 10.01 7.30
N ASP A 70 21.50 10.88 7.80
CA ASP A 70 21.41 11.24 9.22
C ASP A 70 21.23 10.03 10.14
N CYS A 71 20.47 9.02 9.69
CA CYS A 71 20.22 7.80 10.47
C CYS A 71 21.49 6.96 10.60
N ILE A 72 22.30 6.90 9.54
CA ILE A 72 23.54 6.12 9.49
C ILE A 72 24.58 6.78 10.39
N GLU A 73 24.75 8.10 10.27
CA GLU A 73 25.66 8.89 11.12
C GLU A 73 25.31 8.70 12.60
N LEU A 74 24.02 8.79 12.94
CA LEU A 74 23.57 8.66 14.31
C LEU A 74 23.84 7.27 14.92
N ILE A 75 23.66 6.19 14.15
CA ILE A 75 23.97 4.83 14.60
C ILE A 75 25.48 4.65 14.77
N GLN A 76 26.29 5.16 13.85
CA GLN A 76 27.75 5.08 13.95
C GLN A 76 28.27 5.87 15.15
N ALA A 77 27.72 7.06 15.42
CA ALA A 77 28.07 7.85 16.60
C ALA A 77 27.84 7.09 17.92
N HIS A 78 26.91 6.13 17.94
CA HIS A 78 26.57 5.33 19.11
C HIS A 78 27.05 3.88 19.05
N GLU A 79 27.92 3.55 18.09
CA GLU A 79 28.40 2.19 17.84
C GLU A 79 29.14 1.59 19.04
N ASN A 80 29.93 2.42 19.74
CA ASN A 80 30.76 2.06 20.89
C ASN A 80 30.04 2.19 22.25
N SER A 81 28.74 2.46 22.25
CA SER A 81 27.99 2.53 23.51
C SER A 81 27.86 1.15 24.17
N TRP A 82 28.23 1.04 25.45
CA TRP A 82 28.06 -0.20 26.23
C TRP A 82 26.60 -0.70 26.30
N LEU A 83 25.62 0.20 26.14
CA LEU A 83 24.18 -0.11 26.12
C LEU A 83 23.63 -0.49 24.73
N ARG A 84 24.48 -0.83 23.75
CA ARG A 84 24.04 -1.17 22.38
C ARG A 84 23.08 -2.36 22.35
N PHE A 85 23.21 -3.30 23.29
CA PHE A 85 22.30 -4.45 23.41
C PHE A 85 20.84 -4.04 23.65
N LEU A 86 20.59 -2.92 24.35
CA LEU A 86 19.23 -2.42 24.62
C LEU A 86 18.64 -1.61 23.44
N GLY A 87 19.46 -1.27 22.44
CA GLY A 87 19.06 -0.51 21.26
C GLY A 87 20.22 0.27 20.65
N ALA A 88 20.19 0.50 19.34
CA ALA A 88 21.28 1.20 18.65
C ALA A 88 21.31 2.71 18.96
N ILE A 89 20.17 3.31 19.34
CA ILE A 89 19.97 4.75 19.52
C ILE A 89 19.47 5.06 20.95
N PRO A 90 19.87 6.19 21.58
CA PRO A 90 19.41 6.59 22.91
C PRO A 90 17.88 6.60 23.09
N LEU A 91 17.12 7.13 22.13
CA LEU A 91 15.66 7.16 22.20
C LEU A 91 15.04 5.76 22.37
N VAL A 92 15.50 4.78 21.59
CA VAL A 92 14.99 3.40 21.65
C VAL A 92 15.29 2.79 23.02
N ARG A 93 16.47 3.06 23.59
CA ARG A 93 16.85 2.62 24.94
C ARG A 93 15.97 3.25 26.01
N GLN A 94 15.70 4.56 25.89
CA GLN A 94 14.84 5.28 26.84
C GLN A 94 13.39 4.75 26.81
N LEU A 95 12.82 4.52 25.63
CA LEU A 95 11.48 3.94 25.50
C LEU A 95 11.41 2.50 26.05
N LEU A 96 12.46 1.70 25.82
CA LEU A 96 12.56 0.36 26.40
C LEU A 96 12.69 0.41 27.93
N LEU A 97 13.45 1.35 28.47
CA LEU A 97 13.57 1.55 29.92
C LEU A 97 12.22 1.93 30.53
N VAL A 98 11.49 2.88 29.91
CA VAL A 98 10.14 3.25 30.35
C VAL A 98 9.21 2.04 30.33
N LEU A 99 9.25 1.22 29.28
CA LEU A 99 8.47 -0.01 29.18
C LEU A 99 8.79 -0.98 30.32
N LEU A 100 10.07 -1.23 30.58
CA LEU A 100 10.52 -2.13 31.66
C LEU A 100 10.09 -1.61 33.04
N VAL A 101 10.25 -0.32 33.32
CA VAL A 101 9.83 0.30 34.58
C VAL A 101 8.32 0.22 34.75
N CYS A 102 7.54 0.46 33.70
CA CYS A 102 6.09 0.33 33.75
C CYS A 102 5.67 -1.12 34.00
N LEU A 103 6.30 -2.09 33.32
CA LEU A 103 6.00 -3.51 33.49
C LEU A 103 6.28 -3.99 34.92
N LEU A 104 7.44 -3.61 35.48
CA LEU A 104 7.79 -3.91 36.87
C LEU A 104 6.81 -3.26 37.85
N SER A 105 6.40 -2.02 37.57
CA SER A 105 5.45 -1.28 38.40
C SER A 105 4.05 -1.91 38.35
N VAL A 106 3.60 -2.39 37.18
CA VAL A 106 2.35 -3.16 37.05
C VAL A 106 2.42 -4.43 37.90
N GLY A 107 3.51 -5.19 37.81
CA GLY A 107 3.71 -6.39 38.63
C GLY A 107 3.67 -6.09 40.12
N ALA A 108 4.42 -5.07 40.57
CA ALA A 108 4.47 -4.67 41.98
C ALA A 108 3.11 -4.20 42.52
N LEU A 109 2.36 -3.41 41.73
CA LEU A 109 1.04 -2.92 42.11
C LEU A 109 -0.01 -4.03 42.08
N ALA A 110 0.08 -4.99 41.17
CA ALA A 110 -0.82 -6.13 41.10
C ALA A 110 -0.71 -7.05 42.33
N MET A 111 0.47 -7.08 42.99
CA MET A 111 0.65 -7.82 44.25
C MET A 111 0.17 -7.03 45.49
N SER A 112 -0.30 -5.80 45.32
CA SER A 112 -0.76 -4.97 46.43
C SER A 112 -2.07 -5.52 47.03
N PRO A 113 -2.25 -5.50 48.36
CA PRO A 113 -3.52 -5.90 48.99
C PRO A 113 -4.70 -5.00 48.59
N TYR A 114 -4.42 -3.84 47.99
CA TYR A 114 -5.42 -2.88 47.52
C TYR A 114 -5.91 -3.15 46.09
N VAL A 115 -5.33 -4.12 45.38
CA VAL A 115 -5.72 -4.54 44.03
C VAL A 115 -6.27 -5.96 44.12
N THR A 116 -7.59 -6.07 44.12
CA THR A 116 -8.33 -7.34 44.15
C THR A 116 -9.30 -7.39 42.97
N SER A 117 -9.79 -8.58 42.62
CA SER A 117 -10.80 -8.74 41.56
C SER A 117 -12.07 -7.90 41.83
N ALA A 118 -12.43 -7.71 43.10
CA ALA A 118 -13.56 -6.86 43.49
C ALA A 118 -13.30 -5.37 43.21
N THR A 119 -12.10 -4.85 43.54
CA THR A 119 -11.76 -3.45 43.29
C THR A 119 -11.51 -3.17 41.81
N LEU A 120 -11.02 -4.15 41.05
CA LEU A 120 -10.75 -4.02 39.61
C LEU A 120 -12.03 -3.89 38.79
N ASN A 121 -13.10 -4.58 39.17
CA ASN A 121 -14.36 -4.55 38.42
C ASN A 121 -15.14 -3.25 38.65
N GLN A 122 -15.00 -2.64 39.82
CA GLN A 122 -15.66 -1.38 40.16
C GLN A 122 -15.07 -0.17 39.42
N THR A 123 -15.91 0.81 39.10
CA THR A 123 -15.48 2.07 38.49
C THR A 123 -14.55 2.84 39.44
N LEU A 124 -13.49 3.47 38.92
CA LEU A 124 -12.52 4.18 39.76
C LEU A 124 -13.16 5.28 40.63
N SER A 125 -14.30 5.83 40.21
CA SER A 125 -15.06 6.82 40.97
C SER A 125 -15.80 6.27 42.19
N SER A 126 -16.11 4.97 42.24
CA SER A 126 -16.79 4.35 43.39
C SER A 126 -15.81 3.88 44.47
N LEU A 127 -14.51 3.85 44.17
CA LEU A 127 -13.46 3.55 45.14
C LEU A 127 -13.08 4.80 45.94
N TYR A 128 -12.73 4.62 47.21
CA TYR A 128 -12.27 5.68 48.11
C TYR A 128 -10.97 5.26 48.82
N GLY A 129 -10.15 6.22 49.22
CA GLY A 129 -8.90 5.97 49.96
C GLY A 129 -7.79 5.28 49.15
N TRP A 130 -7.00 4.44 49.81
CA TRP A 130 -5.84 3.73 49.24
C TRP A 130 -6.15 2.80 48.05
N PRO A 131 -7.28 2.04 48.03
CA PRO A 131 -7.68 1.26 46.86
C PRO A 131 -7.79 2.08 45.59
N ARG A 132 -8.33 3.31 45.68
CA ARG A 132 -8.47 4.19 44.51
C ARG A 132 -7.12 4.58 43.95
N LEU A 133 -6.18 4.95 44.81
CA LEU A 133 -4.84 5.37 44.41
C LEU A 133 -4.07 4.19 43.79
N ALA A 134 -4.11 3.01 44.41
CA ALA A 134 -3.43 1.82 43.91
C ALA A 134 -3.96 1.38 42.54
N ASN A 135 -5.29 1.33 42.36
CA ASN A 135 -5.90 0.99 41.07
C ASN A 135 -5.64 2.06 40.00
N PHE A 136 -5.66 3.35 40.36
CA PHE A 136 -5.29 4.43 39.44
C PHE A 136 -3.84 4.31 38.94
N MET A 137 -2.90 4.09 39.85
CA MET A 137 -1.48 3.91 39.50
C MET A 137 -1.27 2.67 38.65
N LEU A 138 -1.98 1.57 38.94
CA LEU A 138 -1.95 0.37 38.13
C LEU A 138 -2.42 0.64 36.69
N TYR A 139 -3.55 1.34 36.52
CA TYR A 139 -4.07 1.70 35.20
C TYR A 139 -3.14 2.66 34.46
N LEU A 140 -2.54 3.63 35.17
CA LEU A 140 -1.58 4.56 34.59
C LEU A 140 -0.32 3.84 34.09
N CYS A 141 0.23 2.91 34.89
CA CYS A 141 1.38 2.09 34.50
C CYS A 141 1.03 1.14 33.34
N ALA A 142 -0.16 0.53 33.35
CA ALA A 142 -0.62 -0.35 32.28
C ALA A 142 -0.83 0.41 30.95
N ALA A 143 -1.47 1.60 31.00
CA ALA A 143 -1.62 2.46 29.82
C ALA A 143 -0.25 2.93 29.29
N SER A 144 0.65 3.33 30.19
CA SER A 144 2.01 3.75 29.82
C SER A 144 2.83 2.60 29.22
N CYS A 145 2.65 1.38 29.71
CA CYS A 145 3.24 0.17 29.14
C CYS A 145 2.81 -0.03 27.67
N GLY A 146 1.50 0.03 27.38
CA GLY A 146 0.98 -0.09 26.02
C GLY A 146 1.46 1.02 25.07
N ALA A 147 1.47 2.27 25.54
CA ALA A 147 1.97 3.40 24.78
C ALA A 147 3.50 3.32 24.52
N ALA A 148 4.28 2.86 25.51
CA ALA A 148 5.72 2.71 25.40
C ALA A 148 6.09 1.57 24.45
N ALA A 149 5.44 0.41 24.57
CA ALA A 149 5.68 -0.75 23.72
C ALA A 149 5.41 -0.43 22.24
N THR A 150 4.30 0.23 21.95
CA THR A 150 3.97 0.64 20.57
C THR A 150 4.92 1.71 20.03
N SER A 151 5.27 2.72 20.82
CA SER A 151 6.22 3.76 20.42
C SER A 151 7.62 3.18 20.17
N TRP A 152 8.06 2.26 21.03
CA TRP A 152 9.32 1.51 20.87
C TRP A 152 9.30 0.64 19.60
N ALA A 153 8.22 -0.12 19.36
CA ALA A 153 8.10 -0.97 18.18
C ALA A 153 8.12 -0.15 16.88
N ILE A 154 7.42 0.99 16.84
CA ILE A 154 7.43 1.90 15.70
C ILE A 154 8.85 2.47 15.48
N ALA A 155 9.51 2.95 16.54
CA ALA A 155 10.88 3.47 16.45
C ALA A 155 11.86 2.39 15.97
N GLY A 156 11.75 1.16 16.49
CA GLY A 156 12.55 0.01 16.09
C GLY A 156 12.33 -0.39 14.64
N HIS A 157 11.10 -0.35 14.14
CA HIS A 157 10.80 -0.59 12.72
C HIS A 157 11.48 0.42 11.81
N TYR A 158 11.38 1.72 12.13
CA TYR A 158 12.04 2.78 11.36
C TYR A 158 13.57 2.65 11.39
N LEU A 159 14.11 2.29 12.55
CA LEU A 159 15.54 2.05 12.73
C LEU A 159 16.03 0.85 11.93
N LYS A 160 15.30 -0.28 11.94
CA LYS A 160 15.62 -1.46 11.12
C LYS A 160 15.61 -1.14 9.63
N SER A 161 14.71 -0.26 9.19
CA SER A 161 14.67 0.22 7.81
C SER A 161 15.65 1.35 7.48
N MET A 162 16.49 1.78 8.43
CA MET A 162 17.42 2.93 8.30
C MET A 162 16.75 4.26 7.92
N ARG A 163 15.48 4.45 8.30
CA ARG A 163 14.66 5.64 7.97
C ARG A 163 14.39 6.54 9.18
N PHE A 164 15.03 6.25 10.30
CA PHE A 164 14.86 7.03 11.52
C PHE A 164 15.43 8.44 11.33
N LEU A 165 14.78 9.43 11.92
CA LEU A 165 15.18 10.83 11.88
C LEU A 165 15.14 11.38 13.30
N ASP A 166 16.26 11.92 13.75
CA ASP A 166 16.41 12.39 15.13
C ASP A 166 15.55 13.62 15.45
N GLU A 167 15.27 14.45 14.46
CA GLU A 167 14.39 15.61 14.59
C GLU A 167 13.00 15.25 15.14
N PHE A 168 12.53 14.03 14.85
CA PHE A 168 11.22 13.54 15.30
C PHE A 168 11.25 12.82 16.64
N THR A 169 12.37 12.85 17.37
CA THR A 169 12.50 12.23 18.70
C THR A 169 11.40 12.70 19.67
N SER A 170 11.10 14.00 19.69
CA SER A 170 10.03 14.58 20.51
C SER A 170 8.64 14.03 20.16
N CYS A 171 8.40 13.67 18.90
CA CYS A 171 7.10 13.13 18.48
C CYS A 171 6.79 11.76 19.09
N TYR A 172 7.80 10.97 19.43
CA TYR A 172 7.58 9.67 20.09
C TYR A 172 7.14 9.87 21.55
N TRP A 173 7.70 10.86 22.24
CA TRP A 173 7.28 11.23 23.60
C TRP A 173 5.87 11.82 23.62
N VAL A 174 5.51 12.65 22.63
CA VAL A 174 4.13 13.15 22.50
C VAL A 174 3.14 12.01 22.28
N LYS A 175 3.48 11.03 21.42
CA LYS A 175 2.65 9.84 21.20
C LYS A 175 2.50 9.02 22.47
N LEU A 176 3.57 8.85 23.23
CA LEU A 176 3.54 8.19 24.54
C LEU A 176 2.51 8.89 25.46
N SER A 177 2.61 10.20 25.65
CA SER A 177 1.74 10.97 26.55
C SER A 177 0.26 10.91 26.14
N ILE A 178 -0.04 11.08 24.85
CA ILE A 178 -1.40 11.01 24.33
C ILE A 178 -1.97 9.59 24.47
N GLY A 179 -1.15 8.58 24.14
CA GLY A 179 -1.52 7.17 24.29
C GLY A 179 -1.87 6.82 25.73
N THR A 180 -1.00 7.18 26.68
CA THR A 180 -1.25 6.97 28.12
C THR A 180 -2.54 7.64 28.57
N SER A 181 -2.78 8.90 28.18
CA SER A 181 -3.98 9.65 28.57
C SER A 181 -5.25 9.00 28.02
N SER A 182 -5.23 8.60 26.75
CA SER A 182 -6.36 7.94 26.09
C SER A 182 -6.67 6.57 26.71
N GLY A 183 -5.65 5.76 26.97
CA GLY A 183 -5.81 4.45 27.64
C GLY A 183 -6.40 4.59 29.04
N LEU A 184 -5.96 5.59 29.81
CA LEU A 184 -6.46 5.89 31.15
C LEU A 184 -7.93 6.35 31.12
N VAL A 185 -8.30 7.22 30.17
CA VAL A 185 -9.69 7.65 29.98
C VAL A 185 -10.56 6.45 29.61
N LEU A 186 -10.11 5.60 28.69
CA LEU A 186 -10.86 4.43 28.25
C LEU A 186 -11.16 3.47 29.41
N CYS A 187 -10.17 3.11 30.23
CA CYS A 187 -10.38 2.17 31.33
C CYS A 187 -11.16 2.77 32.51
N THR A 188 -11.10 4.10 32.70
CA THR A 188 -11.80 4.79 33.78
C THR A 188 -13.29 4.94 33.50
N TYR A 189 -13.63 5.29 32.25
CA TYR A 189 -14.99 5.66 31.89
C TYR A 189 -15.79 4.55 31.21
N LEU A 190 -15.17 3.45 30.76
CA LEU A 190 -15.90 2.33 30.16
C LEU A 190 -16.48 1.42 31.27
N PRO A 191 -17.81 1.38 31.46
CA PRO A 191 -18.43 0.52 32.45
C PRO A 191 -18.54 -0.91 31.90
N ILE A 192 -17.53 -1.74 32.16
CA ILE A 192 -17.47 -3.14 31.70
C ILE A 192 -18.70 -3.94 32.18
N GLU A 193 -19.24 -3.60 33.36
CA GLU A 193 -20.45 -4.23 33.93
C GLU A 193 -21.68 -4.09 33.01
N ARG A 194 -21.81 -2.99 32.25
CA ARG A 194 -22.94 -2.74 31.35
C ARG A 194 -22.82 -3.41 29.99
N LEU A 195 -21.67 -4.01 29.67
CA LEU A 195 -21.45 -4.74 28.41
C LEU A 195 -21.94 -6.21 28.44
N HIS A 196 -22.51 -6.68 29.57
CA HIS A 196 -23.03 -8.04 29.75
C HIS A 196 -24.11 -8.51 28.72
N GLY A 197 -24.59 -7.62 27.84
CA GLY A 197 -25.53 -7.95 26.75
C GLY A 197 -24.88 -8.53 25.49
N ILE A 198 -23.55 -8.49 25.36
CA ILE A 198 -22.83 -9.02 24.19
C ILE A 198 -22.33 -10.43 24.53
N LYS A 199 -22.97 -11.47 23.97
CA LYS A 199 -22.65 -12.90 24.13
C LYS A 199 -21.29 -13.31 23.51
N SER A 200 -20.20 -12.64 23.85
CA SER A 200 -18.86 -13.10 23.49
C SER A 200 -18.07 -13.41 24.76
N GLN A 201 -17.80 -14.69 25.00
CA GLN A 201 -16.93 -15.17 26.09
C GLN A 201 -15.58 -14.45 26.15
N PHE A 202 -15.10 -13.92 25.01
CA PHE A 202 -13.85 -13.18 24.91
C PHE A 202 -13.82 -11.82 25.65
N MET A 203 -14.96 -11.15 25.83
CA MET A 203 -15.02 -9.87 26.57
C MET A 203 -15.17 -10.05 28.08
N LEU A 204 -15.46 -11.26 28.56
CA LEU A 204 -15.69 -11.54 29.98
C LEU A 204 -14.38 -11.65 30.79
N ASP A 205 -13.24 -11.86 30.15
CA ASP A 205 -11.93 -12.04 30.81
C ASP A 205 -10.95 -10.86 30.63
N ILE A 206 -11.39 -9.74 30.02
CA ILE A 206 -10.51 -8.57 29.83
C ILE A 206 -10.57 -7.68 31.07
N ASP A 207 -9.54 -7.79 31.91
CA ASP A 207 -9.36 -6.92 33.08
C ASP A 207 -9.07 -5.46 32.66
N LYS A 208 -9.51 -4.48 33.48
CA LYS A 208 -9.29 -3.03 33.23
C LYS A 208 -7.85 -2.61 32.94
N PRO A 209 -6.81 -3.17 33.58
CA PRO A 209 -5.42 -2.87 33.23
C PRO A 209 -5.07 -3.30 31.80
N LEU A 210 -5.57 -4.46 31.35
CA LEU A 210 -5.38 -4.92 29.97
C LEU A 210 -6.09 -4.00 28.99
N LEU A 211 -7.31 -3.57 29.30
CA LEU A 211 -8.05 -2.58 28.51
C LEU A 211 -7.30 -1.24 28.42
N ALA A 212 -6.71 -0.76 29.52
CA ALA A 212 -5.90 0.46 29.56
C ALA A 212 -4.67 0.34 28.64
N CYS A 213 -3.98 -0.81 28.70
CA CYS A 213 -2.82 -1.12 27.87
C CYS A 213 -3.17 -1.17 26.37
N LEU A 214 -4.23 -1.91 26.00
CA LEU A 214 -4.70 -2.04 24.62
C LEU A 214 -5.22 -0.71 24.07
N GLY A 215 -5.98 0.06 24.86
CA GLY A 215 -6.48 1.37 24.46
C GLY A 215 -5.37 2.38 24.18
N ALA A 216 -4.33 2.38 25.03
CA ALA A 216 -3.16 3.21 24.82
C ALA A 216 -2.40 2.82 23.55
N ALA A 217 -2.15 1.52 23.35
CA ALA A 217 -1.49 0.98 22.16
C ALA A 217 -2.28 1.31 20.87
N ALA A 218 -3.59 1.11 20.88
CA ALA A 218 -4.48 1.41 19.76
C ALA A 218 -4.46 2.90 19.40
N THR A 219 -4.46 3.79 20.39
CA THR A 219 -4.40 5.25 20.16
C THR A 219 -3.09 5.66 19.47
N VAL A 220 -1.95 5.11 19.90
CA VAL A 220 -0.65 5.38 19.29
C VAL A 220 -0.61 4.90 17.84
N LEU A 221 -1.13 3.69 17.58
CA LEU A 221 -1.23 3.14 16.22
C LEU A 221 -2.17 3.97 15.34
N LEU A 222 -3.34 4.34 15.85
CA LEU A 222 -4.31 5.15 15.14
C LEU A 222 -3.71 6.50 14.77
N MET A 223 -3.05 7.20 15.70
CA MET A 223 -2.37 8.45 15.39
C MET A 223 -1.28 8.27 14.31
N HIS A 224 -0.54 7.17 14.39
CA HIS A 224 0.50 6.88 13.40
C HIS A 224 -0.08 6.64 11.99
N PHE A 225 -1.15 5.86 11.88
CA PHE A 225 -1.79 5.53 10.60
C PHE A 225 -2.69 6.65 10.08
N LEU A 226 -3.36 7.41 10.95
CA LEU A 226 -4.23 8.52 10.58
C LEU A 226 -3.42 9.64 9.93
N VAL A 227 -2.25 10.00 10.48
CA VAL A 227 -1.37 10.99 9.83
C VAL A 227 -0.89 10.51 8.46
N LYS A 228 -0.58 9.22 8.31
CA LYS A 228 -0.24 8.63 7.00
C LYS A 228 -1.44 8.65 6.04
N GLY A 229 -2.64 8.34 6.54
CA GLY A 229 -3.89 8.39 5.80
C GLY A 229 -4.24 9.80 5.33
N LEU A 230 -4.09 10.82 6.20
CA LEU A 230 -4.31 12.22 5.84
C LEU A 230 -3.33 12.69 4.77
N LYS A 231 -2.04 12.30 4.84
CA LYS A 231 -1.07 12.62 3.77
C LYS A 231 -1.40 11.94 2.44
N ARG A 232 -1.92 10.72 2.49
CA ARG A 232 -2.42 10.01 1.29
C ARG A 232 -3.65 10.71 0.71
N LEU A 233 -4.56 11.14 1.58
CA LEU A 233 -5.76 11.88 1.19
C LEU A 233 -5.40 13.24 0.60
N SER A 234 -4.47 14.00 1.21
CA SER A 234 -4.00 15.28 0.68
C SER A 234 -3.33 15.10 -0.69
N GLY A 235 -2.51 14.05 -0.86
CA GLY A 235 -1.93 13.71 -2.15
C GLY A 235 -2.98 13.39 -3.20
N ALA A 236 -3.99 12.58 -2.85
CA ALA A 236 -5.11 12.26 -3.74
C ALA A 236 -5.93 13.51 -4.13
N LEU A 237 -6.24 14.38 -3.17
CA LEU A 237 -6.91 15.66 -3.42
C LEU A 237 -6.07 16.57 -4.33
N GLN A 238 -4.75 16.61 -4.16
CA GLN A 238 -3.87 17.41 -4.99
C GLN A 238 -3.81 16.88 -6.45
N VAL A 239 -3.89 15.57 -6.64
CA VAL A 239 -4.01 14.94 -7.96
C VAL A 239 -5.36 15.27 -8.60
N VAL A 240 -6.46 15.15 -7.86
CA VAL A 240 -7.80 15.52 -8.36
C VAL A 240 -7.87 17.00 -8.71
N TYR A 241 -7.34 17.88 -7.86
CA TYR A 241 -7.24 19.30 -8.13
C TYR A 241 -6.48 19.58 -9.43
N ARG A 242 -5.33 18.92 -9.63
CA ARG A 242 -4.54 19.09 -10.86
C ARG A 242 -5.32 18.65 -12.10
N HIS A 243 -6.04 17.53 -12.04
CA HIS A 243 -6.88 17.05 -13.16
C HIS A 243 -8.08 17.96 -13.45
N VAL A 244 -8.67 18.56 -12.42
CA VAL A 244 -9.77 19.52 -12.58
C VAL A 244 -9.25 20.81 -13.21
N VAL A 245 -8.11 21.33 -12.76
CA VAL A 245 -7.49 22.54 -13.33
C VAL A 245 -7.11 22.32 -14.79
N THR A 246 -6.43 21.22 -15.14
CA THR A 246 -6.08 20.92 -16.53
C THR A 246 -7.31 20.67 -17.41
N GLY A 247 -8.37 20.06 -16.87
CA GLY A 247 -9.64 19.91 -17.57
C GLY A 247 -10.36 21.24 -17.83
N ILE A 248 -10.32 22.18 -16.87
CA ILE A 248 -10.90 23.52 -17.02
C ILE A 248 -10.09 24.38 -18.00
N GLU A 249 -8.75 24.28 -17.99
CA GLU A 249 -7.86 24.93 -18.95
C GLU A 249 -8.09 24.40 -20.37
N ALA A 250 -8.27 23.08 -20.54
CA ALA A 250 -8.59 22.46 -21.83
C ALA A 250 -9.96 22.85 -22.40
N LEU A 251 -10.91 23.25 -21.55
CA LEU A 251 -12.24 23.72 -21.94
C LEU A 251 -12.28 25.21 -22.30
N GLY A 252 -11.16 25.93 -22.20
CA GLY A 252 -11.07 27.36 -22.57
C GLY A 252 -11.94 28.29 -21.73
N LEU A 253 -12.51 27.82 -20.61
CA LEU A 253 -13.45 28.55 -19.77
C LEU A 253 -12.77 29.52 -18.79
N PHE A 254 -11.44 29.46 -18.68
CA PHE A 254 -10.64 30.47 -18.01
C PHE A 254 -9.55 30.96 -18.96
N ARG A 255 -9.71 32.20 -19.46
CA ARG A 255 -8.57 32.99 -19.92
C ARG A 255 -7.78 33.37 -18.67
N SER A 256 -6.60 32.77 -18.50
CA SER A 256 -5.63 33.20 -17.49
C SER A 256 -5.45 34.71 -17.62
N LYS A 257 -5.71 35.43 -16.53
CA LYS A 257 -5.36 36.84 -16.46
C LYS A 257 -3.85 36.88 -16.35
N ASP A 258 -3.19 37.36 -17.41
CA ASP A 258 -1.76 37.66 -17.40
C ASP A 258 -1.44 38.55 -16.21
N ASN A 259 -0.96 37.94 -15.12
CA ASN A 259 -0.24 38.64 -14.07
C ASN A 259 1.24 38.56 -14.42
N SER A 260 1.63 39.35 -15.43
CA SER A 260 2.98 39.88 -15.51
C SER A 260 3.21 40.78 -14.29
N GLY A 261 3.75 40.22 -13.21
CA GLY A 261 4.08 41.00 -12.01
C GLY A 261 4.32 40.17 -10.76
N GLN A 262 5.57 39.74 -10.60
CA GLN A 262 6.21 39.30 -9.34
C GLN A 262 5.69 38.02 -8.68
N THR A 263 6.48 36.94 -8.76
CA THR A 263 7.11 36.32 -7.56
C THR A 263 8.16 35.26 -7.96
N TRP A 264 9.41 35.58 -7.64
CA TRP A 264 10.53 34.71 -7.22
C TRP A 264 10.89 33.46 -8.03
N SER A 265 12.04 33.54 -8.69
CA SER A 265 12.82 32.45 -9.25
C SER A 265 13.30 31.48 -8.15
N HIS A 266 12.74 30.28 -8.12
CA HIS A 266 13.48 29.10 -7.67
C HIS A 266 13.91 28.35 -8.92
N ASP A 267 15.20 28.47 -9.23
CA ASP A 267 15.90 27.80 -10.30
C ASP A 267 15.83 26.27 -10.08
N GLN A 268 14.99 25.59 -10.86
CA GLN A 268 15.01 24.14 -11.02
C GLN A 268 15.62 23.83 -12.38
N THR A 269 16.94 23.84 -12.44
CA THR A 269 17.67 23.06 -13.44
C THR A 269 17.66 21.60 -13.02
N HIS A 270 16.65 20.86 -13.48
CA HIS A 270 16.71 19.40 -13.50
C HIS A 270 16.53 18.94 -14.94
N ILE A 271 17.67 18.60 -15.53
CA ILE A 271 17.80 17.89 -16.79
C ILE A 271 17.09 16.55 -16.64
N GLU A 272 16.12 16.35 -17.51
CA GLU A 272 15.37 15.11 -17.71
C GLU A 272 16.32 14.06 -18.33
N PRO A 273 16.55 12.88 -17.72
CA PRO A 273 17.13 11.78 -18.46
C PRO A 273 16.02 11.17 -19.32
N ALA A 274 16.08 11.45 -20.62
CA ALA A 274 15.33 10.71 -21.62
C ALA A 274 15.63 9.20 -21.44
N MET A 275 14.58 8.42 -21.15
CA MET A 275 14.64 6.97 -21.32
C MET A 275 14.71 6.66 -22.82
N PRO A 276 15.51 5.68 -23.25
CA PRO A 276 15.57 5.28 -24.65
C PRO A 276 14.21 4.73 -25.08
N ASP A 277 13.76 5.16 -26.25
CA ASP A 277 12.61 4.60 -26.96
C ASP A 277 12.80 3.07 -27.06
N MET A 278 11.93 2.33 -26.38
CA MET A 278 11.76 0.92 -26.70
C MET A 278 10.93 0.85 -27.98
N GLU A 279 11.59 0.58 -29.10
CA GLU A 279 10.94 0.08 -30.30
C GLU A 279 10.01 -1.08 -29.92
N GLU A 280 8.72 -0.86 -30.17
CA GLU A 280 7.69 -1.88 -30.17
C GLU A 280 8.04 -2.87 -31.28
N ILE A 281 8.68 -3.98 -30.93
CA ILE A 281 8.96 -5.08 -31.86
C ILE A 281 7.61 -5.76 -32.15
N ASP A 282 6.97 -5.28 -33.21
CA ASP A 282 5.78 -5.86 -33.82
C ASP A 282 6.18 -7.18 -34.51
N ALA A 283 6.30 -8.25 -33.70
CA ALA A 283 6.46 -9.60 -34.23
C ALA A 283 5.08 -10.14 -34.68
N PRO A 284 4.95 -10.66 -35.90
CA PRO A 284 3.66 -11.16 -36.39
C PRO A 284 3.16 -12.31 -35.52
N ALA A 285 1.87 -12.25 -35.20
CA ALA A 285 1.20 -13.27 -34.40
C ALA A 285 1.38 -14.67 -35.02
N PRO A 286 1.70 -15.72 -34.23
CA PRO A 286 1.66 -17.08 -34.72
C PRO A 286 0.24 -17.44 -35.14
N SER A 287 0.09 -17.84 -36.41
CA SER A 287 -1.16 -18.07 -37.14
C SER A 287 -1.87 -19.38 -36.82
N VAL A 288 -1.78 -19.88 -35.58
CA VAL A 288 -2.45 -21.13 -35.19
C VAL A 288 -3.14 -20.92 -33.84
N GLN A 289 -4.44 -20.57 -33.91
CA GLN A 289 -5.32 -20.72 -32.76
C GLN A 289 -5.64 -22.22 -32.61
N PRO A 290 -5.41 -22.84 -31.44
CA PRO A 290 -5.95 -24.17 -31.19
C PRO A 290 -7.49 -24.06 -31.18
N GLU A 291 -8.17 -24.96 -31.89
CA GLU A 291 -9.61 -25.18 -31.78
C GLU A 291 -9.95 -25.50 -30.32
N VAL A 292 -10.35 -24.48 -29.56
CA VAL A 292 -10.87 -24.64 -28.20
C VAL A 292 -12.38 -24.53 -28.29
N ASP A 293 -13.04 -25.57 -27.82
CA ASP A 293 -14.50 -25.63 -27.65
C ASP A 293 -14.96 -24.48 -26.73
N MET A 294 -15.40 -23.38 -27.35
CA MET A 294 -15.74 -22.09 -26.71
C MET A 294 -17.04 -22.14 -25.87
N THR A 295 -17.54 -23.32 -25.54
CA THR A 295 -18.90 -23.53 -25.02
C THR A 295 -18.99 -23.70 -23.49
N THR A 296 -17.87 -23.71 -22.75
CA THR A 296 -17.89 -24.23 -21.36
C THR A 296 -17.97 -23.19 -20.23
N SER A 297 -17.73 -21.90 -20.47
CA SER A 297 -17.99 -20.83 -19.47
C SER A 297 -18.04 -19.42 -20.10
N PRO A 298 -18.92 -18.50 -19.66
CA PRO A 298 -18.97 -17.12 -20.15
C PRO A 298 -17.65 -16.33 -20.01
N SER A 299 -16.76 -16.77 -19.11
CA SER A 299 -15.45 -16.17 -18.84
C SER A 299 -14.38 -16.48 -19.89
N GLU A 300 -14.50 -17.62 -20.60
CA GLU A 300 -13.43 -18.17 -21.44
C GLU A 300 -13.01 -17.21 -22.56
N PHE A 301 -13.98 -16.59 -23.23
CA PHE A 301 -13.68 -15.61 -24.26
C PHE A 301 -12.75 -14.52 -23.75
N THR A 302 -13.13 -13.85 -22.65
CA THR A 302 -12.36 -12.75 -22.06
C THR A 302 -11.00 -13.24 -21.57
N TRP A 303 -10.96 -14.41 -20.94
CA TRP A 303 -9.73 -15.04 -20.47
C TRP A 303 -8.71 -15.16 -21.62
N TRP A 304 -9.10 -15.79 -22.73
CA TRP A 304 -8.21 -15.99 -23.88
C TRP A 304 -7.75 -14.68 -24.51
N GLN A 305 -8.65 -13.69 -24.62
CA GLN A 305 -8.29 -12.40 -25.19
C GLN A 305 -7.30 -11.61 -24.32
N GLU A 306 -7.40 -11.68 -23.00
CA GLU A 306 -6.46 -10.99 -22.10
C GLU A 306 -5.14 -11.74 -21.91
N HIS A 307 -5.16 -13.07 -21.86
CA HIS A 307 -4.01 -13.87 -21.45
C HIS A 307 -3.15 -14.36 -22.62
N THR A 308 -3.70 -14.42 -23.83
CA THR A 308 -2.99 -14.96 -24.99
C THR A 308 -2.40 -13.87 -25.88
N ARG A 309 -2.94 -12.65 -25.81
CA ARG A 309 -2.53 -11.53 -26.67
C ARG A 309 -1.62 -10.51 -25.98
N LYS A 310 -1.61 -10.42 -24.64
CA LYS A 310 -0.73 -9.49 -23.90
C LYS A 310 0.49 -10.22 -23.33
N ALA A 311 1.69 -9.76 -23.71
CA ALA A 311 2.96 -10.39 -23.37
C ALA A 311 3.22 -10.52 -21.85
N CYS A 312 2.72 -9.59 -21.03
CA CYS A 312 2.84 -9.67 -19.57
C CYS A 312 1.96 -10.77 -18.95
N CYS A 313 0.74 -10.94 -19.46
CA CYS A 313 -0.22 -11.95 -19.02
C CYS A 313 0.17 -13.36 -19.51
N GLN A 314 0.69 -13.46 -20.74
CA GLN A 314 1.14 -14.73 -21.32
C GLN A 314 2.24 -15.40 -20.48
N LYS A 315 3.12 -14.59 -19.87
CA LYS A 315 4.23 -15.08 -19.06
C LYS A 315 3.83 -15.38 -17.61
N GLY A 316 2.67 -14.93 -17.12
CA GLY A 316 2.28 -15.07 -15.71
C GLY A 316 3.14 -14.24 -14.76
N VAL A 317 3.66 -13.11 -15.25
CA VAL A 317 4.54 -12.20 -14.53
C VAL A 317 3.69 -11.28 -13.66
N LEU A 318 4.06 -11.16 -12.38
CA LEU A 318 3.43 -10.19 -11.49
C LEU A 318 3.77 -8.77 -11.95
N CYS A 319 2.77 -7.89 -11.98
CA CYS A 319 2.97 -6.53 -12.47
C CYS A 319 2.32 -5.48 -11.56
N ALA A 320 2.82 -4.25 -11.65
CA ALA A 320 2.30 -3.07 -10.98
C ALA A 320 2.17 -1.95 -12.01
N PRO A 321 1.07 -1.88 -12.77
CA PRO A 321 0.91 -0.90 -13.84
C PRO A 321 0.56 0.48 -13.26
N GLY A 322 1.59 1.25 -12.93
CA GLY A 322 1.49 2.66 -12.54
C GLY A 322 1.50 2.92 -11.04
N ASP A 323 1.56 4.21 -10.69
CA ASP A 323 1.90 4.67 -9.33
C ASP A 323 0.80 4.46 -8.28
N ASN A 324 -0.41 4.06 -8.71
CA ASN A 324 -1.55 3.80 -7.83
C ASN A 324 -2.14 2.37 -8.00
N ALA A 325 -1.47 1.51 -8.78
CA ALA A 325 -1.87 0.12 -8.92
C ALA A 325 -1.30 -0.72 -7.76
N GLY A 326 -2.03 -1.74 -7.33
CA GLY A 326 -1.51 -2.75 -6.42
C GLY A 326 -0.70 -3.81 -7.15
N LEU A 327 -0.35 -4.87 -6.42
CA LEU A 327 0.23 -6.06 -7.02
C LEU A 327 -0.85 -6.80 -7.81
N ILE A 328 -0.70 -6.84 -9.14
CA ILE A 328 -1.61 -7.58 -10.01
C ILE A 328 -1.04 -8.97 -10.23
N LEU A 329 -1.76 -9.98 -9.73
CA LEU A 329 -1.39 -11.40 -9.87
C LEU A 329 -1.81 -11.96 -11.24
N VAL A 330 -3.00 -11.56 -11.68
CA VAL A 330 -3.64 -11.92 -12.95
C VAL A 330 -4.42 -10.69 -13.40
N ARG A 331 -4.66 -10.50 -14.71
CA ARG A 331 -5.42 -9.33 -15.18
C ARG A 331 -6.78 -9.23 -14.47
N GLY A 332 -7.00 -8.12 -13.78
CA GLY A 332 -8.21 -7.86 -12.97
C GLY A 332 -8.14 -8.35 -11.52
N TYR A 333 -7.17 -9.20 -11.16
CA TYR A 333 -6.91 -9.59 -9.78
C TYR A 333 -5.85 -8.66 -9.16
N ASP A 334 -6.31 -7.58 -8.53
CA ASP A 334 -5.48 -6.59 -7.84
C ASP A 334 -5.48 -6.84 -6.33
N CYS A 335 -4.29 -6.99 -5.72
CA CYS A 335 -4.15 -7.21 -4.27
C CYS A 335 -4.46 -5.96 -3.43
N LYS A 336 -4.55 -4.75 -4.01
CA LYS A 336 -4.79 -3.53 -3.22
C LYS A 336 -6.16 -3.53 -2.53
N ASP A 337 -7.18 -4.07 -3.18
CA ASP A 337 -8.57 -4.04 -2.72
C ASP A 337 -8.96 -5.33 -1.96
N ARG A 338 -7.98 -6.15 -1.59
CA ARG A 338 -8.17 -7.45 -0.96
C ARG A 338 -7.44 -7.55 0.37
N SER A 339 -8.06 -8.24 1.34
CA SER A 339 -7.40 -8.56 2.61
C SER A 339 -6.38 -9.69 2.42
N ALA A 340 -5.44 -9.80 3.36
CA ALA A 340 -4.46 -10.89 3.34
C ALA A 340 -5.16 -12.26 3.40
N GLU A 341 -6.21 -12.39 4.20
CA GLU A 341 -7.00 -13.61 4.35
C GLU A 341 -7.71 -14.00 3.05
N GLN A 342 -8.27 -13.02 2.33
CA GLN A 342 -8.89 -13.24 1.02
C GLN A 342 -7.86 -13.73 0.00
N ILE A 343 -6.69 -13.10 -0.04
CA ILE A 343 -5.60 -13.50 -0.95
C ILE A 343 -5.14 -14.92 -0.62
N ILE A 344 -4.99 -15.27 0.66
CA ILE A 344 -4.63 -16.63 1.09
C ILE A 344 -5.67 -17.63 0.63
N TYR A 345 -6.95 -17.34 0.87
CA TYR A 345 -8.06 -18.21 0.50
C TYR A 345 -8.12 -18.45 -1.01
N ASP A 346 -8.08 -17.38 -1.81
CA ASP A 346 -8.19 -17.43 -3.27
C ASP A 346 -7.01 -18.19 -3.90
N LEU A 347 -5.77 -17.91 -3.46
CA LEU A 347 -4.56 -18.56 -3.97
C LEU A 347 -4.47 -20.04 -3.57
N SER A 348 -4.85 -20.37 -2.33
CA SER A 348 -4.86 -21.77 -1.86
C SER A 348 -5.86 -22.59 -2.69
N ARG A 349 -7.05 -22.04 -2.98
CA ARG A 349 -8.04 -22.71 -3.85
C ARG A 349 -7.61 -22.77 -5.31
N ALA A 350 -6.85 -21.79 -5.77
CA ALA A 350 -6.22 -21.84 -7.08
C ALA A 350 -5.18 -22.98 -7.18
N GLY A 351 -4.67 -23.47 -6.05
CA GLY A 351 -3.72 -24.58 -5.97
C GLY A 351 -2.27 -24.10 -5.92
N LEU A 352 -2.03 -22.86 -5.48
CA LEU A 352 -0.69 -22.36 -5.21
C LEU A 352 -0.20 -22.92 -3.87
N ASP A 353 1.10 -23.17 -3.75
CA ASP A 353 1.67 -23.68 -2.51
C ASP A 353 1.50 -22.66 -1.36
N PHE A 354 1.41 -23.17 -0.13
CA PHE A 354 1.10 -22.35 1.03
C PHE A 354 2.18 -21.31 1.34
N ALA A 355 3.45 -21.62 1.09
CA ALA A 355 4.56 -20.71 1.36
C ALA A 355 4.50 -19.49 0.43
N THR A 356 4.38 -19.71 -0.88
CA THR A 356 4.21 -18.64 -1.88
C THR A 356 2.93 -17.86 -1.63
N THR A 357 1.86 -18.54 -1.24
CA THR A 357 0.58 -17.90 -0.90
C THR A 357 0.72 -16.92 0.26
N CYS A 358 1.37 -17.34 1.36
CA CYS A 358 1.65 -16.47 2.50
C CYS A 358 2.54 -15.28 2.14
N VAL A 359 3.50 -15.47 1.23
CA VAL A 359 4.32 -14.36 0.72
C VAL A 359 3.45 -13.37 -0.05
N LEU A 360 2.70 -13.82 -1.06
CA LEU A 360 1.85 -12.95 -1.89
C LEU A 360 0.75 -12.23 -1.09
N ALA A 361 0.24 -12.84 -0.02
CA ALA A 361 -0.75 -12.24 0.86
C ALA A 361 -0.25 -10.97 1.57
N LYS A 362 1.06 -10.84 1.79
CA LYS A 362 1.67 -9.60 2.33
C LYS A 362 1.51 -8.40 1.38
N ALA A 363 1.17 -8.63 0.11
CA ALA A 363 0.89 -7.56 -0.85
C ALA A 363 -0.47 -6.88 -0.64
N ALA A 364 -1.29 -7.38 0.28
CA ALA A 364 -2.59 -6.80 0.63
C ALA A 364 -2.49 -5.30 0.90
N GLY A 365 -3.25 -4.50 0.15
CA GLY A 365 -3.31 -3.05 0.32
C GLY A 365 -2.03 -2.29 -0.06
N LEU A 366 -1.01 -2.94 -0.61
CA LEU A 366 0.17 -2.26 -1.16
C LEU A 366 -0.18 -1.61 -2.50
N VAL A 367 0.39 -0.42 -2.76
CA VAL A 367 0.20 0.33 -4.01
C VAL A 367 1.51 0.99 -4.46
N GLY A 368 1.65 1.18 -5.77
CA GLY A 368 2.72 1.98 -6.38
C GLY A 368 4.13 1.51 -5.99
N GLU A 369 4.95 2.43 -5.50
CA GLU A 369 6.34 2.16 -5.10
C GLU A 369 6.47 1.09 -4.00
N ASP A 370 5.46 0.94 -3.13
CA ASP A 370 5.50 -0.11 -2.11
C ASP A 370 5.35 -1.51 -2.74
N VAL A 371 4.63 -1.63 -3.88
CA VAL A 371 4.54 -2.89 -4.65
C VAL A 371 5.86 -3.17 -5.38
N LYS A 372 6.47 -2.16 -6.00
CA LYS A 372 7.78 -2.31 -6.66
C LYS A 372 8.83 -2.77 -5.65
N ARG A 373 8.86 -2.15 -4.46
CA ARG A 373 9.73 -2.56 -3.36
C ARG A 373 9.41 -3.97 -2.88
N PHE A 374 8.14 -4.31 -2.74
CA PHE A 374 7.70 -5.64 -2.32
C PHE A 374 8.19 -6.74 -3.27
N ILE A 375 8.05 -6.53 -4.59
CA ILE A 375 8.53 -7.46 -5.62
C ILE A 375 10.05 -7.67 -5.50
N LEU A 376 10.82 -6.59 -5.24
CA LEU A 376 12.27 -6.68 -5.07
C LEU A 376 12.68 -7.40 -3.78
N VAL A 377 12.08 -7.02 -2.64
CA VAL A 377 12.43 -7.56 -1.31
C VAL A 377 12.09 -9.04 -1.18
N GLU A 378 10.92 -9.45 -1.67
CA GLU A 378 10.49 -10.84 -1.64
C GLU A 378 10.95 -11.63 -2.89
N GLN A 379 11.82 -11.03 -3.73
CA GLN A 379 12.43 -11.65 -4.91
C GLN A 379 11.42 -12.23 -5.92
N LEU A 380 10.28 -11.57 -6.09
CA LEU A 380 9.16 -12.07 -6.89
C LEU A 380 9.32 -11.80 -8.40
N SER A 381 10.38 -11.11 -8.82
CA SER A 381 10.63 -10.76 -10.24
C SER A 381 10.67 -11.97 -11.18
N GLN A 382 11.04 -13.15 -10.65
CA GLN A 382 11.08 -14.41 -11.40
C GLN A 382 9.89 -15.33 -11.12
N LEU A 383 9.05 -15.02 -10.13
CA LEU A 383 7.88 -15.83 -9.82
C LEU A 383 6.90 -15.81 -11.01
N ARG A 384 6.48 -16.99 -11.45
CA ARG A 384 5.49 -17.17 -12.52
C ARG A 384 4.37 -18.06 -12.01
N LEU A 385 3.14 -17.56 -12.11
CA LEU A 385 1.97 -18.37 -11.78
C LEU A 385 1.69 -19.37 -12.92
N SER A 386 1.32 -20.60 -12.59
CA SER A 386 0.95 -21.58 -13.62
C SER A 386 -0.35 -21.17 -14.33
N LYS A 387 -0.55 -21.56 -15.59
CA LYS A 387 -1.79 -21.24 -16.33
C LYS A 387 -3.06 -21.68 -15.60
N GLN A 388 -3.01 -22.84 -14.93
CA GLN A 388 -4.13 -23.35 -14.14
C GLN A 388 -4.45 -22.45 -12.93
N VAL A 389 -3.42 -21.97 -12.21
CA VAL A 389 -3.60 -21.04 -11.08
C VAL A 389 -4.15 -19.71 -11.60
N GLN A 390 -3.59 -19.19 -12.69
CA GLN A 390 -4.04 -17.92 -13.25
C GLN A 390 -5.50 -17.97 -13.71
N HIS A 391 -5.90 -19.05 -14.38
CA HIS A 391 -7.29 -19.25 -14.84
C HIS A 391 -8.27 -19.32 -13.66
N LYS A 392 -7.95 -20.11 -12.62
CA LYS A 392 -8.77 -20.18 -11.40
C LYS A 392 -8.88 -18.84 -10.66
N LEU A 393 -7.82 -18.02 -10.66
CA LEU A 393 -7.87 -16.67 -10.09
C LEU A 393 -8.73 -15.73 -10.95
N PHE A 394 -8.66 -15.87 -12.28
CA PHE A 394 -9.53 -15.10 -13.17
C PHE A 394 -11.00 -15.45 -12.99
N GLU A 395 -11.34 -16.71 -12.74
CA GLU A 395 -12.70 -17.12 -12.37
C GLU A 395 -13.20 -16.41 -11.10
N VAL A 396 -12.33 -16.11 -10.14
CA VAL A 396 -12.69 -15.31 -8.96
C VAL A 396 -13.02 -13.87 -9.37
N VAL A 397 -12.20 -13.26 -10.24
CA VAL A 397 -12.46 -11.91 -10.78
C VAL A 397 -13.76 -11.88 -11.59
N TRP A 398 -13.98 -12.90 -12.43
CA TRP A 398 -15.13 -12.98 -13.31
C TRP A 398 -16.46 -13.02 -12.55
N ARG A 399 -16.51 -13.71 -11.40
CA ARG A 399 -17.70 -13.70 -10.54
C ARG A 399 -18.08 -12.29 -10.07
N SER A 400 -17.09 -11.48 -9.67
CA SER A 400 -17.34 -10.08 -9.30
C SER A 400 -17.84 -9.26 -10.49
N ILE A 401 -17.28 -9.47 -11.68
CA ILE A 401 -17.73 -8.83 -12.92
C ILE A 401 -19.20 -9.17 -13.23
N GLU A 402 -19.59 -10.44 -13.13
CA GLU A 402 -20.98 -10.84 -13.36
C GLU A 402 -21.94 -10.23 -12.34
N GLU A 403 -21.55 -10.14 -11.07
CA GLU A 403 -22.34 -9.51 -10.03
C GLU A 403 -22.52 -8.00 -10.26
N GLU A 404 -21.45 -7.32 -10.67
CA GLU A 404 -21.50 -5.90 -11.03
C GLU A 404 -22.41 -5.65 -12.23
N VAL A 405 -22.26 -6.41 -13.31
CA VAL A 405 -23.13 -6.28 -14.49
C VAL A 405 -24.58 -6.56 -14.11
N ARG A 406 -24.85 -7.61 -13.32
CA ARG A 406 -26.19 -7.91 -12.83
C ARG A 406 -26.77 -6.76 -12.01
N SER A 407 -25.96 -6.15 -11.14
CA SER A 407 -26.33 -4.98 -10.35
C SER A 407 -26.65 -3.77 -11.23
N ILE A 408 -25.84 -3.49 -12.25
CA ILE A 408 -26.07 -2.41 -13.22
C ILE A 408 -27.39 -2.63 -13.97
N CYS A 409 -27.65 -3.84 -14.44
CA CYS A 409 -28.90 -4.20 -15.11
C CYS A 409 -30.13 -4.12 -14.19
N ALA A 410 -29.94 -4.23 -12.87
CA ALA A 410 -31.01 -4.17 -11.87
C ALA A 410 -31.26 -2.75 -11.31
N LYS A 411 -30.46 -1.74 -11.69
CA LYS A 411 -30.70 -0.36 -11.26
C LYS A 411 -32.06 0.14 -11.73
N SER A 412 -32.72 0.95 -10.90
CA SER A 412 -34.09 1.40 -11.14
C SER A 412 -34.24 2.21 -12.44
N ASP A 413 -33.25 3.03 -12.78
CA ASP A 413 -33.20 3.80 -14.03
C ASP A 413 -33.06 2.90 -15.27
N CYS A 414 -32.19 1.88 -15.20
CA CYS A 414 -32.00 0.90 -16.25
C CYS A 414 -33.26 0.07 -16.48
N VAL A 415 -33.88 -0.41 -15.40
CA VAL A 415 -35.13 -1.18 -15.45
C VAL A 415 -36.28 -0.33 -15.98
N ALA A 416 -36.38 0.94 -15.60
CA ALA A 416 -37.40 1.85 -16.11
C ALA A 416 -37.23 2.13 -17.60
N ALA A 417 -35.98 2.25 -18.09
CA ALA A 417 -35.70 2.56 -19.48
C ALA A 417 -35.84 1.36 -20.43
N TYR A 418 -35.39 0.17 -20.03
CA TYR A 418 -35.27 -0.99 -20.94
C TYR A 418 -36.05 -2.22 -20.47
N GLY A 419 -36.42 -2.29 -19.20
CA GLY A 419 -37.05 -3.46 -18.58
C GLY A 419 -36.08 -4.32 -17.75
N LYS A 420 -36.63 -5.34 -17.10
CA LYS A 420 -35.90 -6.21 -16.17
C LYS A 420 -35.22 -7.36 -16.90
N VAL A 421 -33.90 -7.50 -16.72
CA VAL A 421 -33.13 -8.63 -17.27
C VAL A 421 -33.36 -9.90 -16.45
N ASN A 422 -33.74 -11.00 -17.11
CA ASN A 422 -33.77 -12.32 -16.49
C ASN A 422 -32.39 -13.00 -16.56
N TRP A 423 -31.52 -12.67 -15.60
CA TRP A 423 -30.12 -13.12 -15.60
C TRP A 423 -29.95 -14.66 -15.67
N ARG A 424 -30.86 -15.42 -15.05
CA ARG A 424 -30.75 -16.89 -15.02
C ARG A 424 -30.96 -17.48 -16.42
N ALA A 425 -31.98 -17.00 -17.14
CA ALA A 425 -32.34 -17.49 -18.47
C ALA A 425 -31.59 -16.79 -19.62
N LEU A 426 -30.79 -15.77 -19.33
CA LEU A 426 -30.04 -15.01 -20.33
C LEU A 426 -29.03 -15.92 -21.06
N ASP A 427 -28.97 -15.77 -22.39
CA ASP A 427 -28.10 -16.51 -23.29
C ASP A 427 -26.61 -16.42 -22.89
N SER A 428 -25.87 -17.51 -23.05
CA SER A 428 -24.47 -17.61 -22.59
C SER A 428 -23.54 -16.71 -23.38
N LYS A 429 -23.76 -16.50 -24.68
CA LYS A 429 -22.98 -15.56 -25.49
C LYS A 429 -23.26 -14.12 -25.12
N ILE A 430 -24.53 -13.79 -24.83
CA ILE A 430 -24.88 -12.45 -24.32
C ILE A 430 -24.19 -12.22 -22.97
N LYS A 431 -24.25 -13.18 -22.03
CA LYS A 431 -23.55 -13.09 -20.74
C LYS A 431 -22.05 -12.86 -20.92
N ALA A 432 -21.41 -13.64 -21.78
CA ALA A 432 -19.99 -13.54 -22.06
C ALA A 432 -19.61 -12.15 -22.59
N MET A 433 -20.35 -11.65 -23.59
CA MET A 433 -20.04 -10.35 -24.21
C MET A 433 -20.33 -9.17 -23.31
N VAL A 434 -21.42 -9.18 -22.54
CA VAL A 434 -21.70 -8.07 -21.62
C VAL A 434 -20.67 -8.05 -20.49
N GLY A 435 -20.27 -9.21 -19.97
CA GLY A 435 -19.16 -9.34 -19.03
C GLY A 435 -17.84 -8.82 -19.62
N ASP A 436 -17.51 -9.20 -20.85
CA ASP A 436 -16.30 -8.74 -21.57
C ASP A 436 -16.31 -7.22 -21.78
N LEU A 437 -17.44 -6.66 -22.21
CA LEU A 437 -17.61 -5.22 -22.38
C LEU A 437 -17.40 -4.48 -21.06
N HIS A 438 -17.93 -4.99 -19.96
CA HIS A 438 -17.75 -4.39 -18.63
C HIS A 438 -16.29 -4.50 -18.18
N PHE A 439 -15.68 -5.68 -18.32
CA PHE A 439 -14.28 -5.92 -17.97
C PHE A 439 -13.32 -5.00 -18.73
N CYS A 440 -13.57 -4.76 -20.01
CA CYS A 440 -12.78 -3.85 -20.83
C CYS A 440 -13.12 -2.36 -20.63
N GLY A 441 -14.15 -2.02 -19.86
CA GLY A 441 -14.61 -0.63 -19.67
C GLY A 441 -15.48 -0.08 -20.80
N HIS A 442 -15.95 -0.91 -21.72
CA HIS A 442 -16.83 -0.53 -22.83
C HIS A 442 -18.33 -0.60 -22.48
N TYR A 443 -18.71 -1.08 -21.30
CA TYR A 443 -20.10 -1.12 -20.83
C TYR A 443 -20.52 0.20 -20.14
N THR A 444 -20.64 1.24 -20.93
CA THR A 444 -20.96 2.62 -20.50
C THR A 444 -22.45 2.92 -20.66
N PRO A 445 -22.96 4.06 -20.12
CA PRO A 445 -24.33 4.49 -20.38
C PRO A 445 -24.66 4.64 -21.88
N LEU A 446 -23.67 5.01 -22.70
CA LEU A 446 -23.86 5.17 -24.15
C LEU A 446 -24.00 3.82 -24.86
N SER A 447 -23.11 2.87 -24.59
CA SER A 447 -23.23 1.54 -25.20
C SER A 447 -24.48 0.80 -24.72
N ARG A 448 -24.93 1.02 -23.47
CA ARG A 448 -26.21 0.47 -23.00
C ARG A 448 -27.42 0.96 -23.78
N LYS A 449 -27.47 2.22 -24.24
CA LYS A 449 -28.56 2.69 -25.11
C LYS A 449 -28.69 1.87 -26.39
N VAL A 450 -27.59 1.28 -26.83
CA VAL A 450 -27.48 0.54 -28.08
C VAL A 450 -27.77 -0.96 -27.86
N ILE A 451 -27.29 -1.56 -26.76
CA ILE A 451 -27.37 -3.03 -26.56
C ILE A 451 -28.38 -3.49 -25.50
N GLN A 452 -28.80 -2.64 -24.55
CA GLN A 452 -29.51 -3.08 -23.34
C GLN A 452 -30.89 -3.67 -23.64
N GLU A 453 -31.59 -3.15 -24.63
CA GLU A 453 -32.91 -3.66 -25.04
C GLU A 453 -32.84 -5.13 -25.48
N TYR A 454 -31.82 -5.49 -26.25
CA TYR A 454 -31.59 -6.87 -26.70
C TYR A 454 -31.20 -7.80 -25.55
N ILE A 455 -30.46 -7.30 -24.55
CA ILE A 455 -30.15 -8.05 -23.33
C ILE A 455 -31.45 -8.36 -22.55
N VAL A 456 -32.36 -7.39 -22.41
CA VAL A 456 -33.64 -7.60 -21.71
C VAL A 456 -34.52 -8.60 -22.46
N LYS A 457 -34.57 -8.50 -23.78
CA LYS A 457 -35.34 -9.41 -24.65
C LYS A 457 -34.71 -10.79 -24.81
N ASN A 458 -33.48 -10.99 -24.33
CA ASN A 458 -32.66 -12.16 -24.60
C ASN A 458 -32.53 -12.46 -26.10
N ASP A 459 -32.42 -11.41 -26.91
CA ASP A 459 -32.35 -11.47 -28.37
C ASP A 459 -30.89 -11.50 -28.83
N LEU A 460 -30.35 -12.71 -29.00
CA LEU A 460 -28.97 -12.90 -29.45
C LEU A 460 -28.74 -12.38 -30.88
N SER A 461 -29.74 -12.44 -31.76
CA SER A 461 -29.60 -12.03 -33.15
C SER A 461 -29.48 -10.51 -33.26
N GLY A 462 -30.40 -9.78 -32.65
CA GLY A 462 -30.35 -8.32 -32.58
C GLY A 462 -29.13 -7.82 -31.83
N PHE A 463 -28.78 -8.47 -30.71
CA PHE A 463 -27.56 -8.17 -29.97
C PHE A 463 -26.30 -8.34 -30.84
N THR A 464 -26.21 -9.43 -31.61
CA THR A 464 -25.08 -9.71 -32.50
C THR A 464 -24.98 -8.68 -33.62
N GLN A 465 -26.08 -8.34 -34.27
CA GLN A 465 -26.09 -7.36 -35.35
C GLN A 465 -25.53 -6.01 -34.88
N VAL A 466 -25.93 -5.58 -33.69
CA VAL A 466 -25.50 -4.31 -33.11
C VAL A 466 -24.04 -4.34 -32.63
N LEU A 467 -23.60 -5.44 -32.02
CA LEU A 467 -22.21 -5.58 -31.59
C LEU A 467 -21.22 -5.73 -32.75
N CYS A 468 -21.68 -6.21 -33.90
CA CYS A 468 -20.88 -6.33 -35.11
C CYS A 468 -20.88 -5.07 -35.99
N ASN A 469 -21.59 -4.01 -35.59
CA ASN A 469 -21.54 -2.72 -36.27
C ASN A 469 -20.46 -1.83 -35.64
N GLU A 470 -19.38 -1.59 -36.40
CA GLU A 470 -18.19 -0.86 -35.97
C GLU A 470 -18.47 0.59 -35.56
N ASP A 471 -19.50 1.22 -36.15
CA ASP A 471 -19.87 2.62 -35.87
C ASP A 471 -20.24 2.86 -34.39
N TYR A 472 -20.73 1.82 -33.71
CA TYR A 472 -21.08 1.90 -32.29
C TYR A 472 -19.88 1.71 -31.34
N TRP A 473 -18.71 1.32 -31.87
CA TRP A 473 -17.54 0.92 -31.08
C TRP A 473 -16.24 1.62 -31.51
N PRO A 474 -16.23 2.94 -31.73
CA PRO A 474 -15.07 3.64 -32.32
C PRO A 474 -13.80 3.63 -31.45
N TYR A 475 -13.93 3.29 -30.16
CA TYR A 475 -12.82 3.23 -29.20
C TYR A 475 -12.32 1.81 -28.92
N VAL A 476 -12.90 0.79 -29.56
CA VAL A 476 -12.51 -0.60 -29.36
C VAL A 476 -11.38 -0.96 -30.35
N PRO A 477 -10.24 -1.51 -29.89
CA PRO A 477 -9.19 -1.95 -30.81
C PRO A 477 -9.69 -2.97 -31.83
N ALA A 478 -9.33 -2.80 -33.10
CA ALA A 478 -9.82 -3.61 -34.22
C ALA A 478 -9.69 -5.12 -33.97
N ALA A 479 -8.55 -5.57 -33.43
CA ALA A 479 -8.33 -6.97 -33.11
C ALA A 479 -9.30 -7.54 -32.05
N ARG A 480 -9.73 -6.72 -31.07
CA ARG A 480 -10.71 -7.12 -30.04
C ARG A 480 -12.13 -7.07 -30.59
N PHE A 481 -12.43 -6.09 -31.44
CA PHE A 481 -13.70 -6.02 -32.16
C PHE A 481 -13.90 -7.27 -33.03
N GLU A 482 -12.89 -7.64 -33.82
CA GLU A 482 -12.95 -8.83 -34.67
C GLU A 482 -13.16 -10.12 -33.87
N ALA A 483 -12.47 -10.26 -32.75
CA ALA A 483 -12.64 -11.42 -31.89
C ALA A 483 -14.07 -11.53 -31.35
N ARG A 484 -14.69 -10.42 -30.93
CA ARG A 484 -16.10 -10.40 -30.49
C ARG A 484 -17.04 -10.80 -31.61
N ARG A 485 -16.80 -10.27 -32.81
CA ARG A 485 -17.59 -10.59 -34.02
C ARG A 485 -17.54 -12.08 -34.32
N GLN A 486 -16.34 -12.67 -34.36
CA GLN A 486 -16.14 -14.09 -34.60
C GLN A 486 -16.80 -14.95 -33.52
N PHE A 487 -16.67 -14.58 -32.24
CA PHE A 487 -17.30 -15.31 -31.13
C PHE A 487 -18.84 -15.28 -31.20
N LEU A 488 -19.43 -14.14 -31.57
CA LEU A 488 -20.87 -14.04 -31.71
C LEU A 488 -21.38 -14.81 -32.94
N GLN A 489 -20.64 -14.76 -34.04
CA GLN A 489 -20.99 -15.41 -35.30
C GLN A 489 -20.66 -16.91 -35.36
N SER A 490 -19.86 -17.44 -34.43
CA SER A 490 -19.55 -18.87 -34.41
C SER A 490 -20.82 -19.69 -34.22
N THR A 491 -21.02 -20.73 -35.04
CA THR A 491 -22.10 -21.68 -34.84
C THR A 491 -21.82 -22.50 -33.57
N HIS A 492 -22.88 -22.87 -32.85
CA HIS A 492 -22.79 -23.79 -31.69
C HIS A 492 -22.15 -25.12 -32.04
#